data_AF-A0A3S3RCT2-F1
#
_entry.id   AF-A0A3S3RCT2-F1
#
_cell.length_a   1.000
_cell.length_b   1.000
_cell.length_c   1.000
_cell.angle_alpha   90.00
_cell.angle_beta   90.00
_cell.angle_gamma   90.00
#
_symmetry.space_group_name_H-M   'P 1'
#
loop_
_entity.id
_entity.type
_entity.pdbx_description
1 polymer ?
#
loop_
_entity_poly.entity_id
_entity_poly.type
_entity_poly.pdbx_seq_one_letter_code
_entity_poly.pdbx_strand_id
1 'polypeptide(L)'
;MATHELLALLGLVLIGSAVFFLDDTAHAPALNVLVPTVGAAMVLYADRSRHVALVLRNGPAAYVGRISYSLYLVHWPLIVFCEYGLLRPLLPKEAVLVGFLSLALAVMMFHFVEQPYR
;
A
#
# COMPACT_ATOMS: atom_id res chain seq x y z
N MET A 1 -1.95 -15.49 -23.55
CA MET A 1 -2.09 -15.96 -22.15
C MET A 1 -0.74 -15.96 -21.44
N ALA A 2 0.27 -16.70 -21.91
CA ALA A 2 1.60 -16.72 -21.27
C ALA A 2 2.30 -15.33 -21.17
N THR A 3 2.14 -14.48 -22.18
CA THR A 3 2.69 -13.11 -22.18
C THR A 3 2.11 -12.22 -21.07
N HIS A 4 0.80 -12.30 -20.81
CA HIS A 4 0.17 -11.55 -19.73
C HIS A 4 0.63 -12.06 -18.35
N GLU A 5 0.80 -13.38 -18.17
CA GLU A 5 1.33 -13.93 -16.93
C GLU A 5 2.75 -13.45 -16.64
N LEU A 6 3.62 -13.50 -17.65
CA LEU A 6 4.99 -13.01 -17.52
C LEU A 6 5.02 -11.51 -17.20
N LEU A 7 4.20 -10.72 -17.90
CA LEU A 7 4.13 -9.27 -17.69
C LEU A 7 3.61 -8.92 -16.28
N ALA A 8 2.57 -9.63 -15.80
CA ALA A 8 2.02 -9.43 -14.48
C ALA A 8 3.02 -9.84 -13.38
N LEU A 9 3.73 -10.96 -13.58
CA LEU A 9 4.75 -11.43 -12.65
C LEU A 9 5.96 -10.49 -12.59
N LEU A 10 6.44 -10.02 -13.75
CA LEU A 10 7.47 -8.98 -13.81
C LEU A 10 7.01 -7.70 -13.11
N GLY A 11 5.78 -7.26 -13.36
CA GLY A 11 5.21 -6.11 -12.68
C GLY A 11 5.18 -6.26 -11.15
N LEU A 12 4.78 -7.44 -10.65
CA LEU A 12 4.83 -7.76 -9.22
C LEU A 12 6.26 -7.78 -8.65
N VAL A 13 7.23 -8.29 -9.40
CA VAL A 13 8.64 -8.25 -9.00
C VAL A 13 9.14 -6.82 -8.91
N LEU A 14 8.80 -5.95 -9.87
CA LEU A 14 9.15 -4.53 -9.82
C LEU A 14 8.54 -3.83 -8.60
N ILE A 15 7.24 -4.05 -8.33
CA ILE A 15 6.57 -3.53 -7.13
C ILE A 15 7.24 -4.06 -5.86
N GLY A 16 7.50 -5.36 -5.77
CA GLY A 16 8.12 -5.99 -4.60
C GLY A 16 9.54 -5.52 -4.36
N SER A 17 10.29 -5.23 -5.43
CA SER A 17 11.66 -4.69 -5.33
C SER A 17 11.68 -3.32 -4.63
N ALA A 18 10.66 -2.49 -4.83
CA ALA A 18 10.55 -1.19 -4.16
C ALA A 18 10.54 -1.31 -2.63
N VAL A 19 10.01 -2.39 -2.05
CA VAL A 19 10.00 -2.59 -0.59
C VAL A 19 11.42 -2.66 0.00
N PHE A 20 12.40 -3.11 -0.77
CA PHE A 20 13.79 -3.29 -0.31
C PHE A 20 14.74 -2.21 -0.80
N PHE A 21 14.45 -1.59 -1.96
CA PHE A 21 15.36 -0.67 -2.62
C PHE A 21 14.91 0.81 -2.57
N LEU A 22 13.66 1.11 -2.22
CA LEU A 22 13.30 2.50 -1.89
C LEU A 22 13.79 2.83 -0.50
N ASP A 23 14.65 3.84 -0.44
CA ASP A 23 15.17 4.43 0.79
C ASP A 23 14.85 5.92 0.78
N ASP A 24 14.45 6.45 1.94
CA ASP A 24 14.10 7.88 2.14
C ASP A 24 15.32 8.81 1.99
N THR A 25 16.53 8.25 1.94
CA THR A 25 17.78 9.00 1.77
C THR A 25 18.15 9.31 0.32
N ALA A 26 17.36 8.85 -0.64
CA ALA A 26 17.68 9.02 -2.05
C ALA A 26 17.53 10.48 -2.52
N HIS A 27 18.56 10.99 -3.20
CA HIS A 27 18.63 12.38 -3.68
C HIS A 27 17.61 12.72 -4.79
N ALA A 28 16.97 11.72 -5.40
CA ALA A 28 15.98 11.87 -6.47
C ALA A 28 14.76 10.95 -6.24
N PRO A 29 13.92 11.22 -5.23
CA PRO A 29 12.84 10.33 -4.83
C PRO A 29 11.82 10.09 -5.95
N ALA A 30 11.55 11.08 -6.80
CA ALA A 30 10.59 10.96 -7.90
C ALA A 30 10.96 9.90 -8.95
N LEU A 31 12.26 9.75 -9.26
CA LEU A 31 12.72 8.73 -10.22
C LEU A 31 12.66 7.32 -9.62
N ASN A 32 12.91 7.18 -8.32
CA ASN A 32 12.87 5.89 -7.65
C ASN A 32 11.47 5.28 -7.63
N VAL A 33 10.42 6.12 -7.51
CA VAL A 33 9.03 5.62 -7.58
C VAL A 33 8.68 5.13 -8.98
N LEU A 34 9.38 5.54 -10.04
CA LEU A 34 9.05 5.15 -11.42
C LEU A 34 9.06 3.62 -11.62
N VAL A 35 9.97 2.92 -10.94
CA VAL A 35 10.11 1.46 -11.00
C VAL A 35 8.82 0.75 -10.53
N PRO A 36 8.33 0.96 -9.28
CA PRO A 36 7.06 0.37 -8.86
C PRO A 36 5.86 0.91 -9.65
N THR A 37 5.86 2.15 -10.13
CA THR A 37 4.74 2.68 -10.93
C THR A 37 4.61 1.98 -12.28
N VAL A 38 5.73 1.74 -12.98
CA VAL A 38 5.75 0.95 -14.21
C VAL A 38 5.34 -0.49 -13.91
N GLY A 39 5.81 -1.07 -12.81
CA GLY A 39 5.37 -2.38 -12.36
C GLY A 39 3.85 -2.47 -12.16
N ALA A 40 3.25 -1.47 -11.51
CA ALA A 40 1.80 -1.38 -11.35
C ALA A 40 1.07 -1.26 -12.69
N ALA A 41 1.57 -0.43 -13.61
CA ALA A 41 1.02 -0.31 -14.96
C ALA A 41 1.07 -1.64 -15.73
N MET A 42 2.16 -2.41 -15.60
CA MET A 42 2.30 -3.75 -16.20
C MET A 42 1.28 -4.74 -15.64
N VAL A 43 1.06 -4.76 -14.33
CA VAL A 43 0.04 -5.61 -13.69
C VAL A 43 -1.37 -5.22 -14.15
N LEU A 44 -1.67 -3.92 -14.23
CA LEU A 44 -2.98 -3.43 -14.69
C LEU A 44 -3.23 -3.74 -16.16
N TYR A 45 -2.21 -3.60 -17.02
CA TYR A 45 -2.31 -3.96 -18.43
C TYR A 45 -2.46 -5.47 -18.65
N ALA A 46 -1.90 -6.28 -17.75
CA ALA A 46 -1.95 -7.74 -17.80
C ALA A 46 -3.27 -8.35 -17.28
N ASP A 47 -4.42 -7.77 -17.65
CA ASP A 47 -5.75 -8.15 -17.12
C ASP A 47 -6.16 -9.62 -17.39
N ARG A 48 -5.57 -10.24 -18.43
CA ARG A 48 -5.80 -11.64 -18.84
C ARG A 48 -4.89 -12.65 -18.15
N SER A 49 -4.09 -12.25 -17.17
CA SER A 49 -3.36 -13.19 -16.33
C SER A 49 -4.34 -14.02 -15.49
N ARG A 50 -4.17 -15.35 -15.46
CA ARG A 50 -5.04 -16.25 -14.70
C ARG A 50 -4.51 -16.49 -13.30
N HIS A 51 -3.21 -16.78 -13.19
CA HIS A 51 -2.57 -17.14 -11.92
C HIS A 51 -2.38 -15.91 -11.05
N VAL A 52 -1.85 -14.82 -11.63
CA VAL A 52 -1.68 -13.56 -10.91
C VAL A 52 -3.03 -12.97 -10.50
N ALA A 53 -4.06 -13.08 -11.34
CA ALA A 53 -5.42 -12.67 -10.97
C ALA A 53 -6.02 -13.49 -9.82
N LEU A 54 -5.72 -14.78 -9.66
CA LEU A 54 -6.20 -15.57 -8.51
C LEU A 54 -5.65 -15.03 -7.18
N VAL A 55 -4.42 -14.52 -7.20
CA VAL A 55 -3.76 -13.94 -6.02
C VAL A 55 -4.27 -12.52 -5.73
N LEU A 56 -4.53 -11.71 -6.76
CA LEU A 56 -4.91 -10.30 -6.59
C LEU A 56 -6.43 -10.04 -6.56
N ARG A 57 -7.25 -10.89 -7.19
CA ARG A 57 -8.73 -10.76 -7.24
C ARG A 57 -9.43 -11.58 -6.16
N ASN A 58 -8.80 -11.79 -5.01
CA ASN A 58 -9.48 -12.37 -3.86
C ASN A 58 -10.14 -11.29 -2.99
N GLY A 59 -11.17 -11.69 -2.23
CA GLY A 59 -11.91 -10.80 -1.34
C GLY A 59 -11.03 -9.98 -0.39
N PRO A 60 -10.03 -10.59 0.28
CA PRO A 60 -9.08 -9.87 1.14
C PRO A 60 -8.29 -8.77 0.41
N ALA A 61 -7.67 -9.07 -0.73
CA ALA A 61 -6.91 -8.10 -1.51
C ALA A 61 -7.78 -6.92 -1.98
N ALA A 62 -9.00 -7.22 -2.46
CA ALA A 62 -9.98 -6.20 -2.82
C ALA A 62 -10.45 -5.38 -1.61
N TYR A 63 -10.56 -5.99 -0.42
CA TYR A 63 -10.90 -5.29 0.81
C TYR A 63 -9.78 -4.34 1.25
N VAL A 64 -8.52 -4.80 1.24
CA VAL A 64 -7.35 -3.94 1.50
C VAL A 64 -7.32 -2.74 0.54
N GLY A 65 -7.58 -2.97 -0.74
CA GLY A 65 -7.69 -1.89 -1.72
C GLY A 65 -8.80 -0.88 -1.38
N ARG A 66 -9.95 -1.34 -0.90
CA ARG A 66 -11.08 -0.47 -0.54
C ARG A 66 -10.82 0.39 0.69
N ILE A 67 -10.14 -0.14 1.71
CA ILE A 67 -9.79 0.61 2.93
C ILE A 67 -8.57 1.52 2.76
N SER A 68 -7.83 1.40 1.66
CA SER A 68 -6.56 2.10 1.44
C SER A 68 -6.70 3.62 1.51
N TYR A 69 -7.83 4.15 1.03
CA TYR A 69 -8.13 5.58 1.10
C TYR A 69 -8.33 6.05 2.55
N SER A 70 -9.21 5.38 3.30
CA SER A 70 -9.41 5.65 4.73
C SER A 70 -8.09 5.54 5.51
N LEU A 71 -7.26 4.53 5.22
CA LEU A 71 -5.96 4.37 5.86
C LEU A 71 -5.01 5.52 5.55
N TYR A 72 -4.94 5.96 4.29
CA TYR A 72 -4.13 7.10 3.87
C TYR A 72 -4.47 8.37 4.67
N LEU A 73 -5.76 8.61 4.93
CA LEU A 73 -6.20 9.78 5.70
C LEU A 73 -5.77 9.74 7.18
N VAL A 74 -5.79 8.57 7.84
CA VAL A 74 -5.62 8.49 9.30
C VAL A 74 -4.20 8.20 9.76
N HIS A 75 -3.43 7.40 9.03
CA HIS A 75 -2.15 6.89 9.54
C HIS A 75 -1.13 8.01 9.78
N TRP A 76 -1.02 8.97 8.85
CA TRP A 76 -0.03 10.04 8.94
C TRP A 76 -0.34 11.02 10.10
N PRO A 77 -1.56 11.56 10.24
CA PRO A 77 -1.91 12.34 11.43
C PRO A 77 -1.63 11.59 12.74
N LEU A 78 -1.95 10.30 12.81
CA LEU A 78 -1.77 9.51 14.02
C LEU A 78 -0.29 9.39 14.41
N ILE A 79 0.59 9.09 13.45
CA ILE A 79 2.05 9.06 13.65
C ILE A 79 2.53 10.42 14.16
N VAL A 80 2.18 11.50 13.46
CA VAL A 80 2.60 12.86 13.80
C VAL A 80 2.14 13.24 15.21
N PHE A 81 0.87 13.02 15.56
CA PHE A 81 0.37 13.32 16.91
C PHE A 81 1.10 12.54 18.01
N CYS A 82 1.42 11.27 17.78
CA CYS A 82 2.17 10.48 18.74
C CYS A 82 3.61 10.99 18.92
N GLU A 83 4.32 11.32 17.85
CA GLU A 83 5.68 11.86 17.93
C GLU A 83 5.75 13.22 18.60
N TYR A 84 4.81 14.11 18.26
CA TYR A 84 4.70 15.43 18.91
C TYR A 84 4.38 15.30 20.40
N GLY A 85 3.49 14.38 20.78
CA GLY A 85 3.13 14.14 22.19
C GLY A 85 4.27 13.52 23.00
N LEU A 86 5.10 12.68 22.38
CA LEU A 86 6.26 12.06 23.03
C LEU A 86 7.53 12.93 22.97
N LEU A 87 7.52 14.00 22.17
CA LEU A 87 8.68 14.86 21.89
C LEU A 87 9.89 14.09 21.37
N ARG A 88 9.64 12.97 20.67
CA ARG A 88 10.66 12.12 20.04
C ARG A 88 10.05 11.24 18.94
N PRO A 89 10.87 10.71 18.02
CA PRO A 89 10.42 9.69 17.07
C PRO A 89 9.88 8.43 17.76
N LEU A 90 9.00 7.71 17.06
CA LEU A 90 8.46 6.43 17.54
C LEU A 90 9.55 5.36 17.60
N LEU A 91 9.59 4.62 18.71
CA LEU A 91 10.36 3.38 18.80
C LEU A 91 9.70 2.32 17.89
N PRO A 92 10.43 1.28 17.43
CA PRO A 92 9.88 0.27 16.53
C PRO A 92 8.60 -0.40 17.07
N LYS A 93 8.57 -0.69 18.39
CA LYS A 93 7.38 -1.25 19.06
C LYS A 93 6.18 -0.30 19.05
N GLU A 94 6.42 1.00 19.16
CA GLU A 94 5.38 2.04 19.15
C GLU A 94 4.87 2.25 17.73
N ALA A 95 5.75 2.25 16.73
CA ALA A 95 5.39 2.33 15.32
C ALA A 95 4.50 1.15 14.88
N VAL A 96 4.83 -0.08 15.30
CA VAL A 96 3.98 -1.25 15.04
C VAL A 96 2.60 -1.09 15.68
N LEU A 97 2.53 -0.64 16.94
CA LEU A 97 1.27 -0.38 17.63
C LEU A 97 0.44 0.69 16.91
N VAL A 98 1.07 1.81 16.55
CA VAL A 98 0.47 2.92 15.78
C VAL A 98 -0.03 2.44 14.41
N GLY A 99 0.69 1.54 13.76
CA GLY A 99 0.26 0.90 12.50
C GLY A 99 -1.02 0.09 12.66
N PHE A 100 -1.11 -0.74 13.70
CA PHE A 100 -2.34 -1.50 14.00
C PHE A 100 -3.51 -0.58 14.37
N LEU A 101 -3.27 0.47 15.16
CA LEU A 101 -4.28 1.48 15.50
C LEU A 101 -4.78 2.21 14.25
N SER A 102 -3.86 2.57 13.34
CA SER A 102 -4.21 3.20 12.06
C SER A 102 -5.07 2.29 11.20
N LEU A 103 -4.74 0.98 11.13
CA LEU A 103 -5.54 0.01 10.40
C LEU A 103 -6.94 -0.16 11.02
N ALA A 104 -7.04 -0.25 12.35
CA ALA A 104 -8.32 -0.37 13.04
C ALA A 104 -9.22 0.86 12.79
N LEU A 105 -8.64 2.07 12.89
CA LEU A 105 -9.34 3.32 12.59
C LEU A 105 -9.74 3.43 11.12
N ALA A 106 -8.87 2.99 10.19
CA ALA A 106 -9.18 2.96 8.77
C ALA A 106 -10.38 2.06 8.46
N VAL A 107 -10.44 0.87 9.07
CA VAL A 107 -11.57 -0.06 8.93
C VAL A 107 -12.85 0.55 9.50
N MET A 108 -12.76 1.25 10.64
CA MET A 108 -13.89 1.94 11.24
C MET A 108 -14.39 3.09 10.33
N MET A 109 -13.50 3.97 9.88
CA MET A 109 -13.85 5.05 8.95
C MET A 109 -14.45 4.51 7.65
N PHE A 110 -13.88 3.42 7.10
CA PHE A 110 -14.38 2.84 5.87
C PHE A 110 -15.84 2.37 6.02
N HIS A 111 -16.22 1.72 7.12
CA HIS A 111 -17.59 1.21 7.30
C HIS A 111 -18.59 2.27 7.76
N PHE A 112 -18.17 3.20 8.62
CA PHE A 112 -19.09 4.17 9.23
C PHE A 112 -19.16 5.51 8.51
N VAL A 113 -18.14 5.84 7.70
CA VAL A 113 -18.05 7.12 6.99
C VAL A 113 -17.99 6.88 5.49
N GLU A 114 -17.04 6.08 5.00
CA GLU A 114 -16.83 5.98 3.55
C GLU A 114 -17.93 5.20 2.83
N GLN A 115 -18.33 4.01 3.33
CA GLN A 115 -19.36 3.18 2.72
C GLN A 115 -20.75 3.83 2.64
N PRO A 116 -21.26 4.52 3.67
CA PRO A 116 -22.57 5.17 3.59
C PRO A 116 -22.67 6.28 2.53
N TYR A 117 -21.55 6.93 2.20
CA TYR A 117 -21.50 8.07 1.28
C TYR A 117 -20.86 7.72 -0.08
N ARG A 118 -20.54 6.45 -0.35
CA ARG A 118 -20.00 5.95 -1.63
C ARG A 118 -21.11 5.41 -2.52
#